data_AF-A0A3N6LT84-F1
#
_entry.id   AF-A0A3N6LT84-F1
#
_cell.length_a   1.000
_cell.length_b   1.000
_cell.length_c   1.000
_cell.angle_alpha   90.00
_cell.angle_beta   90.00
_cell.angle_gamma   90.00
#
_symmetry.space_group_name_H-M   'P 1'
#
loop_
_entity.id
_entity.type
_entity.pdbx_description
1 polymer ?
#
loop_
_entity_poly.entity_id
_entity_poly.type
_entity_poly.pdbx_seq_one_letter_code
_entity_poly.pdbx_strand_id
1 'polypeptide(L)'
;MTGRKNAMLTTEDRRWLTGEKSYEGEHAKQQRYQRRRDIRERVYNSLLDFTILFEYLEADEREKLFGTAGTKQTTLTDDRKLSNGVRDAFAFLLYSTGIDARLGTDANRPSPVADQLLTEAFHRVGRRESVLVQNVDIDIDVVELPRESLLEDLAAGNELSSHELKILLESEDVDTREVQEHIRRQVLDE
;
A
#
# COMPACT_ATOMS: atom_id res chain seq x y z
N MET A 1 6.12 17.17 6.55
CA MET A 1 6.26 16.45 5.26
C MET A 1 7.17 17.12 4.22
N THR A 2 7.80 18.27 4.49
CA THR A 2 8.47 19.15 3.49
C THR A 2 9.87 18.71 3.00
N GLY A 3 10.41 17.58 3.46
CA GLY A 3 11.81 17.20 3.22
C GLY A 3 12.14 16.58 1.84
N ARG A 4 11.14 16.17 1.05
CA ARG A 4 11.37 15.48 -0.23
C ARG A 4 11.38 16.49 -1.39
N LYS A 5 12.56 17.04 -1.70
CA LYS A 5 12.74 18.08 -2.74
C LYS A 5 12.58 17.54 -4.17
N ASN A 6 13.12 16.36 -4.45
CA ASN A 6 13.12 15.73 -5.78
C ASN A 6 12.30 14.43 -5.75
N ALA A 7 10.98 14.54 -5.66
CA ALA A 7 10.08 13.39 -5.62
C ALA A 7 8.90 13.60 -6.57
N MET A 8 8.17 12.51 -6.86
CA MET A 8 6.95 12.53 -7.68
C MET A 8 5.97 13.63 -7.27
N LEU A 9 5.75 13.83 -5.97
CA LEU A 9 4.88 14.89 -5.46
C LEU A 9 5.71 16.07 -4.95
N THR A 10 5.38 17.27 -5.44
CA THR A 10 5.97 18.52 -4.94
C THR A 10 5.54 18.78 -3.50
N THR A 11 6.25 19.70 -2.82
CA THR A 11 5.84 20.14 -1.48
C THR A 11 4.42 20.67 -1.44
N GLU A 12 4.02 21.41 -2.47
CA GLU A 12 2.67 21.98 -2.54
C GLU A 12 1.60 20.92 -2.85
N ASP A 13 1.92 19.90 -3.65
CA ASP A 13 0.99 18.78 -3.87
C ASP A 13 0.72 18.03 -2.57
N ARG A 14 1.78 17.74 -1.80
CA ARG A 14 1.65 17.05 -0.51
C ARG A 14 0.78 17.84 0.45
N ARG A 15 1.07 19.14 0.63
CA ARG A 15 0.28 20.03 1.49
C ARG A 15 -1.17 20.12 1.07
N TRP A 16 -1.43 20.16 -0.23
CA TRP A 16 -2.79 20.24 -0.76
C TRP A 16 -3.57 18.92 -0.54
N LEU A 17 -2.94 17.77 -0.83
CA LEU A 17 -3.56 16.45 -0.62
C LEU A 17 -3.82 16.14 0.85
N THR A 18 -2.99 16.65 1.76
CA THR A 18 -3.11 16.39 3.21
C THR A 18 -3.93 17.45 3.94
N GLY A 19 -4.54 18.40 3.21
CA GLY A 19 -5.36 19.46 3.80
C GLY A 19 -4.58 20.59 4.48
N GLU A 20 -3.24 20.53 4.55
CA GLU A 20 -2.38 21.61 5.06
C GLU A 20 -2.44 22.89 4.19
N LYS A 21 -2.97 22.78 2.97
CA LYS A 21 -3.23 23.92 2.07
C LYS A 21 -4.59 23.78 1.38
N SER A 22 -5.42 24.81 1.51
CA SER A 22 -6.65 25.01 0.72
C SER A 22 -6.43 26.07 -0.36
N TYR A 23 -7.27 26.03 -1.40
CA TYR A 23 -7.39 27.13 -2.36
C TYR A 23 -8.73 27.80 -2.15
N GLU A 24 -8.71 29.11 -1.92
CA GLU A 24 -9.86 29.95 -1.60
C GLU A 24 -9.88 31.20 -2.51
N GLY A 25 -11.03 31.86 -2.58
CA GLY A 25 -11.24 33.03 -3.42
C GLY A 25 -11.74 32.73 -4.84
N GLU A 26 -11.80 33.79 -5.66
CA GLU A 26 -12.46 33.83 -6.98
C GLU A 26 -11.95 32.77 -7.96
N HIS A 27 -10.65 32.46 -7.93
CA HIS A 27 -10.03 31.48 -8.83
C HIS A 27 -9.81 30.10 -8.21
N ALA A 28 -10.33 29.84 -6.99
CA ALA A 28 -10.10 28.60 -6.27
C ALA A 28 -10.48 27.34 -7.06
N LYS A 29 -11.59 27.39 -7.80
CA LYS A 29 -12.06 26.27 -8.62
C LYS A 29 -11.05 25.90 -9.71
N GLN A 30 -10.54 26.89 -10.42
CA GLN A 30 -9.55 26.70 -11.48
C GLN A 30 -8.21 26.20 -10.91
N GLN A 31 -7.75 26.77 -9.79
CA GLN A 31 -6.52 26.35 -9.12
C GLN A 31 -6.59 24.89 -8.64
N ARG A 32 -7.71 24.48 -8.04
CA ARG A 32 -7.95 23.07 -7.66
C ARG A 32 -7.95 22.13 -8.86
N TYR A 33 -8.57 22.54 -9.98
CA TYR A 33 -8.58 21.75 -11.20
C TYR A 33 -7.16 21.58 -11.76
N GLN A 34 -6.41 22.67 -11.88
CA GLN A 34 -5.03 22.63 -12.36
C GLN A 34 -4.16 21.74 -11.46
N ARG A 35 -4.27 21.89 -10.14
CA ARG A 35 -3.54 21.06 -9.18
C ARG A 35 -3.80 19.56 -9.36
N ARG A 36 -5.07 19.16 -9.54
CA ARG A 36 -5.42 17.75 -9.83
C ARG A 36 -4.82 17.25 -11.13
N ARG A 37 -4.84 18.08 -12.18
CA ARG A 37 -4.24 17.74 -13.47
C ARG A 37 -2.74 17.53 -13.34
N ASP A 38 -2.03 18.47 -12.70
CA ASP A 38 -0.58 18.41 -12.53
C ASP A 38 -0.16 17.18 -11.71
N ILE A 39 -0.90 16.86 -10.64
CA ILE A 39 -0.64 15.65 -9.84
C ILE A 39 -0.83 14.40 -10.69
N ARG A 40 -1.92 14.31 -11.46
CA ARG A 40 -2.18 13.15 -12.33
C ARG A 40 -1.08 12.95 -13.36
N GLU A 41 -0.65 14.03 -14.00
CA GLU A 41 0.42 14.02 -15.00
C GLU A 41 1.76 13.60 -14.38
N ARG A 42 2.08 14.11 -13.18
CA ARG A 42 3.28 13.68 -12.44
C ARG A 42 3.23 12.20 -12.06
N VAL A 43 2.11 11.71 -11.54
CA VAL A 43 1.93 10.29 -11.22
C VAL A 43 2.11 9.43 -12.48
N TYR A 44 1.45 9.80 -13.58
CA TYR A 44 1.58 9.09 -14.85
C TYR A 44 3.04 9.01 -15.32
N ASN A 45 3.76 10.14 -15.35
CA ASN A 45 5.15 10.17 -15.79
C ASN A 45 6.08 9.38 -14.84
N SER A 46 5.89 9.50 -13.52
CA SER A 46 6.67 8.73 -12.55
C SER A 46 6.41 7.22 -12.64
N LEU A 47 5.21 6.79 -13.03
CA LEU A 47 4.96 5.38 -13.31
C LEU A 47 5.72 4.88 -14.55
N LEU A 48 5.85 5.72 -15.58
CA LEU A 48 6.67 5.39 -16.76
C LEU A 48 8.16 5.33 -16.41
N ASP A 49 8.64 6.18 -15.51
CA ASP A 49 10.03 6.17 -15.05
C ASP A 49 10.42 4.81 -14.43
N PHE A 50 9.50 4.07 -13.82
CA PHE A 50 9.81 2.72 -13.32
C PHE A 50 10.23 1.75 -14.42
N THR A 51 9.78 1.93 -15.66
CA THR A 51 10.33 1.15 -16.79
C THR A 51 11.81 1.47 -16.99
N ILE A 52 12.19 2.74 -16.94
CA ILE A 52 13.59 3.17 -17.09
C ILE A 52 14.43 2.67 -15.91
N LEU A 53 13.96 2.85 -14.68
CA LEU A 53 14.64 2.39 -13.48
C LEU A 53 14.78 0.86 -13.47
N PHE A 54 13.75 0.15 -13.90
CA PHE A 54 13.82 -1.29 -14.02
C PHE A 54 14.89 -1.67 -15.04
N GLU A 55 14.85 -1.20 -16.27
CA GLU A 55 15.80 -1.64 -17.31
C GLU A 55 17.25 -1.19 -17.04
N TYR A 56 17.45 0.06 -16.57
CA TYR A 56 18.76 0.72 -16.66
C TYR A 56 19.41 1.10 -15.33
N LEU A 57 18.70 1.06 -14.19
CA LEU A 57 19.35 1.35 -12.91
C LEU A 57 20.38 0.26 -12.61
N GLU A 58 21.58 0.67 -12.21
CA GLU A 58 22.67 -0.24 -11.88
C GLU A 58 22.31 -1.10 -10.66
N ALA A 59 22.84 -2.33 -10.63
CA ALA A 59 22.49 -3.30 -9.59
C ALA A 59 22.97 -2.85 -8.20
N ASP A 60 24.12 -2.19 -8.11
CA ASP A 60 24.68 -1.69 -6.85
C ASP A 60 23.86 -0.51 -6.29
N GLU A 61 23.34 0.38 -7.15
CA GLU A 61 22.42 1.45 -6.74
C GLU A 61 21.07 0.88 -6.27
N ARG A 62 20.55 -0.16 -6.93
CA ARG A 62 19.38 -0.89 -6.42
C ARG A 62 19.65 -1.53 -5.07
N GLU A 63 20.80 -2.15 -4.90
CA GLU A 63 21.21 -2.81 -3.65
C GLU A 63 21.36 -1.81 -2.51
N LYS A 64 21.85 -0.59 -2.76
CA LYS A 64 21.90 0.49 -1.77
C LYS A 64 20.51 0.90 -1.28
N LEU A 65 19.48 0.80 -2.13
CA LEU A 65 18.10 1.15 -1.78
C LEU A 65 17.34 0.00 -1.09
N PHE A 66 17.48 -1.23 -1.61
CA PHE A 66 16.64 -2.36 -1.22
C PHE A 66 17.39 -3.46 -0.46
N GLY A 67 18.70 -3.36 -0.34
CA GLY A 67 19.58 -4.45 0.09
C GLY A 67 19.77 -5.51 -1.00
N THR A 68 20.57 -6.54 -0.69
CA THR A 68 20.84 -7.64 -1.61
C THR A 68 19.62 -8.58 -1.66
N ALA A 69 19.10 -8.84 -2.85
CA ALA A 69 18.03 -9.81 -3.04
C ALA A 69 18.43 -11.21 -2.56
N GLY A 70 17.54 -11.91 -1.87
CA GLY A 70 17.76 -13.29 -1.42
C GLY A 70 18.72 -13.45 -0.22
N THR A 71 19.22 -12.38 0.38
CA THR A 71 19.99 -12.45 1.64
C THR A 71 19.33 -11.61 2.74
N LYS A 72 19.98 -10.54 3.21
CA LYS A 72 19.44 -9.59 4.19
C LYS A 72 19.01 -8.31 3.47
N GLN A 73 17.71 -8.15 3.23
CA GLN A 73 17.12 -6.87 2.81
C GLN A 73 16.93 -5.91 3.99
N THR A 74 17.91 -5.87 4.91
CA THR A 74 17.82 -5.09 6.17
C THR A 74 17.58 -3.62 5.89
N THR A 75 18.09 -3.07 4.79
CA THR A 75 17.81 -1.67 4.40
C THR A 75 16.32 -1.40 4.20
N LEU A 76 15.59 -2.31 3.53
CA LEU A 76 14.16 -2.15 3.31
C LEU A 76 13.35 -2.46 4.58
N THR A 77 13.77 -3.45 5.38
CA THR A 77 13.02 -3.87 6.58
C THR A 77 13.27 -2.97 7.79
N ASP A 78 14.45 -2.37 7.91
CA ASP A 78 14.83 -1.54 9.06
C ASP A 78 14.36 -0.10 8.90
N ASP A 79 14.31 0.43 7.66
CA ASP A 79 13.70 1.72 7.39
C ASP A 79 12.18 1.59 7.23
N ARG A 80 11.48 1.74 8.36
CA ARG A 80 10.00 1.73 8.41
C ARG A 80 9.34 2.75 7.48
N LYS A 81 9.98 3.88 7.17
CA LYS A 81 9.39 4.89 6.27
C LYS A 81 9.47 4.43 4.83
N LEU A 82 10.59 3.81 4.45
CA LEU A 82 10.74 3.22 3.13
C LEU A 82 9.82 2.01 2.96
N SER A 83 9.79 1.10 3.93
CA SER A 83 8.92 -0.09 3.90
C SER A 83 7.45 0.30 3.77
N ASN A 84 6.98 1.28 4.55
CA ASN A 84 5.61 1.78 4.44
C ASN A 84 5.37 2.44 3.09
N GLY A 85 6.32 3.23 2.57
CA GLY A 85 6.20 3.85 1.26
C GLY A 85 6.08 2.84 0.13
N VAL A 86 6.86 1.76 0.15
CA VAL A 86 6.78 0.66 -0.82
C VAL A 86 5.43 -0.07 -0.71
N ARG A 87 5.02 -0.43 0.52
CA ARG A 87 3.71 -1.04 0.79
C ARG A 87 2.56 -0.19 0.24
N ASP A 88 2.55 1.10 0.57
CA ASP A 88 1.47 2.02 0.20
C ASP A 88 1.46 2.28 -1.31
N ALA A 89 2.61 2.24 -1.98
CA ALA A 89 2.69 2.30 -3.44
C ALA A 89 2.05 1.07 -4.11
N PHE A 90 2.33 -0.14 -3.60
CA PHE A 90 1.66 -1.36 -4.08
C PHE A 90 0.15 -1.32 -3.81
N ALA A 91 -0.27 -0.95 -2.60
CA ALA A 91 -1.67 -0.82 -2.26
C ALA A 91 -2.40 0.17 -3.18
N PHE A 92 -1.79 1.33 -3.45
CA PHE A 92 -2.33 2.31 -4.38
C PHE A 92 -2.50 1.75 -5.81
N LEU A 93 -1.50 1.02 -6.32
CA LEU A 93 -1.55 0.42 -7.66
C LEU A 93 -2.61 -0.67 -7.76
N LEU A 94 -2.65 -1.58 -6.78
CA LEU A 94 -3.62 -2.68 -6.74
C LEU A 94 -5.05 -2.15 -6.63
N TYR A 95 -5.29 -1.19 -5.73
CA TYR A 95 -6.57 -0.52 -5.61
C TYR A 95 -6.98 0.18 -6.91
N SER A 96 -6.06 0.93 -7.53
CA SER A 96 -6.32 1.66 -8.77
C SER A 96 -6.54 0.75 -9.99
N THR A 97 -6.13 -0.51 -9.91
CA THR A 97 -6.25 -1.52 -10.98
C THR A 97 -7.33 -2.56 -10.70
N GLY A 98 -8.16 -2.31 -9.67
CA GLY A 98 -9.41 -3.04 -9.44
C GLY A 98 -9.29 -4.28 -8.58
N ILE A 99 -8.24 -4.42 -7.75
CA ILE A 99 -8.12 -5.60 -6.87
C ILE A 99 -9.30 -5.73 -5.90
N ASP A 100 -9.97 -4.62 -5.58
CA ASP A 100 -11.18 -4.56 -4.76
C ASP A 100 -12.32 -5.41 -5.33
N ALA A 101 -12.38 -5.57 -6.67
CA ALA A 101 -13.33 -6.47 -7.30
C ALA A 101 -13.11 -7.94 -6.94
N ARG A 102 -11.88 -8.33 -6.57
CA ARG A 102 -11.52 -9.67 -6.07
C ARG A 102 -11.70 -9.80 -4.56
N LEU A 103 -11.66 -8.69 -3.83
CA LEU A 103 -11.99 -8.66 -2.40
C LEU A 103 -13.50 -8.73 -2.13
N GLY A 104 -14.33 -8.55 -3.16
CA GLY A 104 -15.77 -8.75 -3.07
C GLY A 104 -16.18 -10.22 -3.14
N THR A 105 -17.33 -10.55 -2.58
CA THR A 105 -17.91 -11.91 -2.46
C THR A 105 -18.42 -12.52 -3.78
N ASP A 106 -18.19 -11.87 -4.93
CA ASP A 106 -18.75 -12.27 -6.22
C ASP A 106 -17.70 -13.01 -7.08
N ALA A 107 -17.71 -14.34 -6.97
CA ALA A 107 -16.76 -15.25 -7.63
C ALA A 107 -16.86 -15.25 -9.18
N ASN A 108 -17.83 -14.56 -9.78
CA ASN A 108 -18.09 -14.59 -11.22
C ASN A 108 -17.61 -13.33 -11.96
N ARG A 109 -16.80 -12.48 -11.32
CA ARG A 109 -16.22 -11.28 -11.96
C ARG A 109 -14.99 -11.63 -12.79
N PRO A 110 -14.78 -10.96 -13.94
CA PRO A 110 -13.54 -11.10 -14.69
C PRO A 110 -12.35 -10.76 -13.80
N SER A 111 -11.25 -11.50 -13.97
CA SER A 111 -10.00 -11.28 -13.23
C SER A 111 -9.60 -9.80 -13.34
N PRO A 112 -9.37 -9.11 -12.21
CA PRO A 112 -8.97 -7.70 -12.22
C PRO A 112 -7.75 -7.44 -13.08
N VAL A 113 -7.64 -6.21 -13.61
CA VAL A 113 -6.43 -5.76 -14.31
C VAL A 113 -5.19 -5.91 -13.42
N ALA A 114 -5.36 -5.80 -12.10
CA ALA A 114 -4.32 -6.08 -11.11
C ALA A 114 -3.66 -7.46 -11.28
N ASP A 115 -4.44 -8.54 -11.44
CA ASP A 115 -3.90 -9.91 -11.56
C ASP A 115 -3.06 -10.06 -12.83
N GLN A 116 -3.56 -9.53 -13.96
CA GLN A 116 -2.83 -9.53 -15.22
C GLN A 116 -1.52 -8.75 -15.10
N LEU A 117 -1.55 -7.56 -14.48
CA LEU A 117 -0.36 -6.74 -14.30
C LEU A 117 0.68 -7.39 -13.37
N LEU A 118 0.24 -8.05 -12.29
CA LEU A 118 1.12 -8.79 -11.40
C LEU A 118 1.78 -9.96 -12.13
N THR A 119 0.99 -10.74 -12.86
CA THR A 119 1.50 -11.87 -13.67
C THR A 119 2.54 -11.39 -14.68
N GLU A 120 2.25 -10.31 -15.42
CA GLU A 120 3.19 -9.71 -16.37
C GLU A 120 4.44 -9.14 -15.69
N ALA A 121 4.31 -8.58 -14.48
CA ALA A 121 5.45 -8.11 -13.70
C ALA A 121 6.40 -9.27 -13.33
N PHE A 122 5.87 -10.41 -12.88
CA PHE A 122 6.67 -11.61 -12.62
C PHE A 122 7.36 -12.12 -13.88
N HIS A 123 6.64 -12.22 -15.02
CA HIS A 123 7.25 -12.61 -16.29
C HIS A 123 8.36 -11.63 -16.73
N ARG A 124 8.16 -10.32 -16.49
CA ARG A 124 9.18 -9.30 -16.80
C ARG A 124 10.44 -9.47 -15.96
N VAL A 125 10.30 -9.75 -14.66
CA VAL A 125 11.43 -10.08 -13.78
C VAL A 125 12.12 -11.34 -14.26
N GLY A 126 11.38 -12.40 -14.56
CA GLY A 126 11.93 -13.65 -15.09
C GLY A 126 12.75 -13.43 -16.37
N ARG A 127 12.20 -12.70 -17.36
CA ARG A 127 12.92 -12.37 -18.60
C ARG A 127 14.25 -11.66 -18.34
N ARG A 128 14.27 -10.73 -17.39
CA ARG A 128 15.49 -10.01 -17.03
C ARG A 128 16.56 -10.93 -16.43
N GLU A 129 16.15 -11.82 -15.55
CA GLU A 129 17.05 -12.76 -14.87
C GLU A 129 17.32 -14.02 -15.72
N SER A 130 16.87 -14.06 -16.98
CA SER A 130 16.93 -15.25 -17.86
C SER A 130 16.29 -16.50 -17.25
N VAL A 131 15.24 -16.31 -16.45
CA VAL A 131 14.44 -17.36 -15.80
C VAL A 131 13.05 -17.43 -16.45
N LEU A 132 12.62 -18.65 -16.78
CA LEU A 132 11.26 -18.90 -17.26
C LEU A 132 10.30 -19.02 -16.08
N VAL A 133 9.41 -18.04 -15.92
CA VAL A 133 8.26 -18.14 -15.00
C VAL A 133 7.20 -19.00 -15.67
N GLN A 134 6.94 -20.18 -15.09
CA GLN A 134 5.96 -21.14 -15.63
C GLN A 134 4.54 -20.86 -15.12
N ASN A 135 4.39 -20.65 -13.81
CA ASN A 135 3.12 -20.37 -13.14
C ASN A 135 3.31 -19.26 -12.10
N VAL A 136 2.28 -18.44 -11.93
CA VAL A 136 2.18 -17.43 -10.88
C VAL A 136 0.85 -17.66 -10.16
N ASP A 137 0.92 -18.25 -8.97
CA ASP A 137 -0.25 -18.50 -8.13
C ASP A 137 -0.30 -17.45 -7.02
N ILE A 138 -1.35 -16.62 -7.03
CA ILE A 138 -1.65 -15.64 -5.99
C ILE A 138 -2.95 -16.08 -5.35
N ASP A 139 -2.87 -16.62 -4.14
CA ASP A 139 -4.03 -17.02 -3.35
C ASP A 139 -4.36 -15.93 -2.33
N ILE A 140 -5.62 -15.51 -2.29
CA ILE A 140 -6.09 -14.43 -1.41
C ILE A 140 -7.43 -14.86 -0.83
N ASP A 141 -7.40 -15.27 0.43
CA ASP A 141 -8.60 -15.53 1.23
C ASP A 141 -9.12 -14.23 1.82
N VAL A 142 -10.32 -13.84 1.41
CA VAL A 142 -10.95 -12.59 1.84
C VAL A 142 -12.20 -12.93 2.62
N VAL A 143 -12.24 -12.44 3.86
CA VAL A 143 -13.41 -12.53 4.73
C VAL A 143 -13.92 -11.11 4.93
N GLU A 144 -15.24 -10.90 4.80
CA GLU A 144 -15.85 -9.63 5.20
C GLU A 144 -15.55 -9.42 6.69
N LEU A 145 -15.00 -8.26 7.03
CA LEU A 145 -14.72 -7.88 8.41
C LEU A 145 -15.82 -6.92 8.88
N PRO A 146 -16.93 -7.43 9.45
CA PRO A 146 -17.90 -6.58 10.12
C PRO A 146 -17.22 -5.99 11.35
N ARG A 147 -16.68 -4.77 11.23
CA ARG A 147 -16.02 -4.04 12.33
C ARG A 147 -16.91 -3.98 13.58
N GLU A 148 -18.23 -3.89 13.40
CA GLU A 148 -19.21 -3.97 14.48
C GLU A 148 -19.17 -5.32 15.20
N SER A 149 -19.12 -6.44 14.47
CA SER A 149 -18.97 -7.78 15.07
C SER A 149 -17.65 -7.94 15.82
N LEU A 150 -16.55 -7.42 15.27
CA LEU A 150 -15.25 -7.49 15.94
C LEU A 150 -15.23 -6.69 17.26
N LEU A 151 -15.95 -5.57 17.30
CA LEU A 151 -16.16 -4.78 18.51
C LEU A 151 -17.03 -5.53 19.53
N GLU A 152 -18.11 -6.17 19.07
CA GLU A 152 -18.96 -7.02 19.91
C GLU A 152 -18.16 -8.20 20.49
N ASP A 153 -17.34 -8.85 19.68
CA ASP A 153 -16.46 -9.96 20.09
C ASP A 153 -15.40 -9.50 21.09
N LEU A 154 -14.78 -8.33 20.87
CA LEU A 154 -13.82 -7.73 21.81
C LEU A 154 -14.49 -7.45 23.17
N ALA A 155 -15.69 -6.86 23.15
CA ALA A 155 -16.45 -6.52 24.34
C ALA A 155 -16.97 -7.77 25.08
N ALA A 156 -17.34 -8.81 24.34
CA ALA A 156 -17.74 -10.11 24.88
C ALA A 156 -16.56 -10.91 25.45
N GLY A 157 -15.32 -10.54 25.11
CA GLY A 157 -14.12 -11.28 25.52
C GLY A 157 -13.87 -12.53 24.68
N ASN A 158 -14.43 -12.60 23.48
CA ASN A 158 -14.17 -13.69 22.53
C ASN A 158 -12.74 -13.60 22.00
N GLU A 159 -12.17 -14.74 21.60
CA GLU A 159 -10.84 -14.76 21.01
C GLU A 159 -10.83 -14.06 19.65
N LEU A 160 -10.01 -13.01 19.55
CA LEU A 160 -9.70 -12.34 18.29
C LEU A 160 -8.29 -12.69 17.84
N SER A 161 -8.12 -12.92 16.54
CA SER A 161 -6.81 -13.14 15.94
C SER A 161 -5.93 -11.88 15.99
N SER A 162 -4.61 -12.06 15.91
CA SER A 162 -3.66 -10.95 15.83
C SER A 162 -3.95 -9.98 14.67
N HIS A 163 -4.57 -10.47 13.58
CA HIS A 163 -4.94 -9.64 12.43
C HIS A 163 -6.17 -8.78 12.73
N GLU A 164 -7.20 -9.35 13.35
CA GLU A 164 -8.41 -8.62 13.76
C GLU A 164 -8.08 -7.55 14.81
N LEU A 165 -7.27 -7.88 15.82
CA LEU A 165 -6.80 -6.93 16.83
C LEU A 165 -6.00 -5.79 16.21
N LYS A 166 -5.13 -6.09 15.22
CA LYS A 166 -4.38 -5.06 14.49
C LYS A 166 -5.32 -4.12 13.74
N ILE A 167 -6.37 -4.64 13.09
CA ILE A 167 -7.36 -3.82 12.38
C ILE A 167 -8.12 -2.90 13.33
N LEU A 168 -8.46 -3.38 14.53
CA LEU A 168 -9.09 -2.55 15.56
C LEU A 168 -8.13 -1.46 16.09
N LEU A 169 -6.86 -1.78 16.32
CA LEU A 169 -5.84 -0.80 16.75
C LEU A 169 -5.52 0.27 15.70
N GLU A 170 -5.60 -0.09 14.41
CA GLU A 170 -5.41 0.84 13.30
C GLU A 170 -6.68 1.65 12.99
N SER A 171 -7.79 1.36 13.67
CA SER A 171 -9.03 2.12 13.58
C SER A 171 -9.10 3.24 14.62
N GLU A 172 -9.72 4.37 14.26
CA GLU A 172 -9.99 5.47 15.21
C GLU A 172 -11.20 5.20 16.13
N ASP A 173 -11.89 4.08 15.93
CA ASP A 173 -13.18 3.77 16.57
C ASP A 173 -13.05 2.99 17.89
N VAL A 174 -11.84 2.58 18.28
CA VAL A 174 -11.62 1.77 19.48
C VAL A 174 -10.64 2.47 20.44
N ASP A 175 -10.96 2.49 21.74
CA ASP A 175 -9.96 2.87 22.74
C ASP A 175 -8.84 1.82 22.73
N THR A 176 -7.66 2.25 22.29
CA THR A 176 -6.46 1.41 22.21
C THR A 176 -6.15 0.71 23.54
N ARG A 177 -6.58 1.27 24.67
CA ARG A 177 -6.44 0.66 26.00
C ARG A 177 -7.28 -0.59 26.17
N GLU A 178 -8.50 -0.60 25.65
CA GLU A 178 -9.41 -1.74 25.72
C GLU A 178 -8.84 -2.94 24.96
N VAL A 179 -8.28 -2.68 23.77
CA VAL A 179 -7.59 -3.71 22.98
C VAL A 179 -6.33 -4.21 23.69
N GLN A 180 -5.54 -3.32 24.30
CA GLN A 180 -4.36 -3.71 25.08
C GLN A 180 -4.71 -4.54 26.32
N GLU A 181 -5.80 -4.23 27.02
CA GLU A 181 -6.29 -5.03 28.15
C GLU A 181 -6.81 -6.38 27.72
N HIS A 182 -7.44 -6.49 26.55
CA HIS A 182 -7.84 -7.76 25.96
C HIS A 182 -6.63 -8.64 25.65
N ILE A 183 -5.60 -8.09 24.97
CA ILE A 183 -4.33 -8.80 24.70
C ILE A 183 -3.67 -9.25 26.01
N ARG A 184 -3.66 -8.40 27.04
CA ARG A 184 -3.08 -8.75 28.34
C ARG A 184 -3.80 -9.93 29.00
N ARG A 185 -5.13 -9.98 28.95
CA ARG A 185 -5.91 -11.10 29.48
C ARG A 185 -5.56 -12.40 28.75
N GLN A 186 -5.50 -12.38 27.42
CA GLN A 186 -5.14 -13.56 26.64
C GLN A 186 -3.71 -14.06 26.88
N VAL A 187 -2.74 -13.17 27.13
CA VAL A 187 -1.32 -13.53 27.31
C VAL A 187 -0.96 -13.88 28.77
N LEU A 188 -1.73 -13.41 29.75
CA LEU A 188 -1.43 -13.60 31.18
C LEU A 188 -2.30 -14.65 31.88
N ASP A 189 -3.40 -15.08 31.25
CA ASP A 189 -4.28 -16.15 31.77
C ASP A 189 -3.94 -17.56 31.20
N GLU A 190 -2.79 -17.72 30.52
CA GLU A 190 -2.09 -19.02 30.30
C GLU A 190 -1.03 -19.28 31.39
#